data_AF-W5XZL2-F1
#
_entry.id   AF-W5XZL2-F1
#
_cell.length_a   1.000
_cell.length_b   1.000
_cell.length_c   1.000
_cell.angle_alpha   90.00
_cell.angle_beta   90.00
_cell.angle_gamma   90.00
#
_symmetry.space_group_name_H-M   'P 1'
#
loop_
_entity.id
_entity.type
_entity.pdbx_description
1 polymer ?
#
loop_
_entity_poly.entity_id
_entity_poly.type
_entity_poly.pdbx_seq_one_letter_code
_entity_poly.pdbx_strand_id
1 'polypeptide(L)'
;MNNPDVIGAGTGENAFTPVEGMSYEQARDELIEIVRILELGQMPLDESLKYWERGEALAKRCEEHLAGARQRIEKALGEAED
;
A
#
# COMPACT_ATOMS: atom_id res chain seq x y z
N MET A 1 -22.59 0.15 14.67
CA MET A 1 -22.06 0.91 13.52
C MET A 1 -20.81 0.20 13.02
N ASN A 2 -20.92 -0.78 12.12
CA ASN A 2 -19.75 -1.34 11.44
C ASN A 2 -19.95 -1.05 9.95
N ASN A 3 -19.11 -0.19 9.40
CA ASN A 3 -19.14 0.17 8.00
C ASN A 3 -18.30 -0.87 7.23
N PRO A 4 -18.88 -1.65 6.30
CA PRO A 4 -18.15 -2.66 5.53
C PRO A 4 -17.05 -2.09 4.62
N ASP A 5 -17.00 -0.76 4.47
CA ASP A 5 -16.00 -0.05 3.65
C ASP A 5 -14.70 0.29 4.41
N VAL A 6 -14.59 -0.05 5.69
CA VAL A 6 -13.37 0.21 6.48
C VAL A 6 -12.44 -1.01 6.40
N ILE A 7 -11.34 -0.88 5.64
CA ILE A 7 -10.21 -1.81 5.68
C ILE A 7 -9.76 -1.95 7.13
N GLY A 8 -9.75 -3.17 7.67
CA GLY A 8 -9.21 -3.41 9.01
C GLY A 8 -10.17 -3.18 10.19
N ALA A 9 -11.49 -3.22 10.00
CA ALA A 9 -12.48 -3.16 11.10
C ALA A 9 -12.45 -4.37 12.08
N GLY A 10 -11.42 -5.23 12.02
CA GLY A 10 -11.37 -6.53 12.69
C GLY A 10 -10.29 -6.65 13.76
N THR A 11 -10.72 -6.84 15.00
CA THR A 11 -9.93 -7.44 16.10
C THR A 11 -9.48 -8.86 15.71
N GLY A 12 -8.29 -9.02 15.12
CA GLY A 12 -7.74 -10.32 14.73
C GLY A 12 -6.32 -10.23 14.17
N GLU A 13 -5.55 -11.32 14.28
CA GLU A 13 -4.11 -11.37 13.94
C GLU A 13 -3.79 -11.22 12.43
N ASN A 14 -4.79 -11.21 11.53
CA ASN A 14 -4.61 -11.02 10.08
C ASN A 14 -5.65 -10.04 9.51
N ALA A 15 -5.60 -8.77 9.92
CA ALA A 15 -6.50 -7.72 9.44
C ALA A 15 -6.21 -7.26 7.98
N PHE A 16 -5.04 -7.57 7.44
CA PHE A 16 -4.60 -7.11 6.13
C PHE A 16 -4.20 -8.27 5.22
N THR A 17 -4.58 -8.17 3.94
CA THR A 17 -4.15 -9.12 2.91
C THR A 17 -2.67 -8.86 2.58
N PRO A 18 -1.82 -9.89 2.38
CA PRO A 18 -0.43 -9.69 1.95
C PRO A 18 -0.33 -8.73 0.75
N VAL A 19 0.67 -7.85 0.74
CA VAL A 19 0.88 -6.89 -0.37
C VAL A 19 1.47 -7.57 -1.60
N GLU A 20 2.06 -8.75 -1.39
CA GLU A 20 2.58 -9.62 -2.41
C GLU A 20 1.46 -10.01 -3.39
N GLY A 21 1.62 -9.60 -4.65
CA GLY A 21 0.63 -9.86 -5.70
C GLY A 21 -0.38 -8.73 -5.95
N MET A 22 -0.38 -7.66 -5.15
CA MET A 22 -1.19 -6.48 -5.45
C MET A 22 -0.72 -5.77 -6.72
N SER A 23 -1.67 -5.25 -7.51
CA SER A 23 -1.41 -4.28 -8.57
C SER A 23 -0.95 -2.94 -7.98
N TYR A 24 -0.38 -2.07 -8.81
CA TYR A 24 0.01 -0.73 -8.38
C TYR A 24 -1.20 0.08 -7.90
N GLU A 25 -2.29 0.05 -8.64
CA GLU A 25 -3.54 0.77 -8.33
C GLU A 25 -4.14 0.28 -7.02
N GLN A 26 -4.19 -1.04 -6.81
CA GLN A 26 -4.69 -1.61 -5.56
C GLN A 26 -3.85 -1.19 -4.36
N ALA A 27 -2.52 -1.29 -4.47
CA ALA A 27 -1.62 -0.89 -3.39
C ALA A 27 -1.71 0.62 -3.09
N ARG A 28 -1.80 1.45 -4.14
CA ARG A 28 -1.95 2.91 -4.01
C ARG A 28 -3.28 3.29 -3.36
N ASP A 29 -4.38 2.70 -3.81
CA ASP A 29 -5.72 3.05 -3.34
C ASP A 29 -5.89 2.66 -1.86
N GLU A 30 -5.37 1.50 -1.46
CA GLU A 30 -5.33 1.11 -0.05
C GLU A 30 -4.42 2.04 0.77
N LEU A 31 -3.24 2.42 0.25
CA LEU A 31 -2.33 3.34 0.93
C LEU A 31 -2.99 4.69 1.22
N ILE A 32 -3.75 5.23 0.27
CA ILE A 32 -4.50 6.49 0.44
C ILE A 32 -5.48 6.37 1.59
N GLU A 33 -6.21 5.26 1.68
CA GLU A 33 -7.19 5.05 2.76
C GLU A 33 -6.49 4.86 4.12
N ILE A 34 -5.38 4.13 4.18
CA ILE A 34 -4.57 3.99 5.41
C ILE A 34 -4.07 5.35 5.91
N VAL A 35 -3.53 6.19 5.02
CA VAL A 35 -3.08 7.54 5.37
C VAL A 35 -4.24 8.37 5.93
N ARG A 36 -5.39 8.35 5.24
CA ARG A 36 -6.59 9.05 5.69
C ARG A 36 -7.04 8.60 7.09
N ILE A 37 -7.01 7.29 7.35
CA ILE A 37 -7.36 6.72 8.66
C ILE A 37 -6.38 7.18 9.74
N LEU A 38 -5.07 7.17 9.47
CA LEU A 38 -4.05 7.64 10.41
C LEU A 38 -4.19 9.14 10.71
N GLU A 39 -4.51 9.96 9.71
CA GLU A 39 -4.71 11.40 9.86
C GLU A 39 -5.91 11.76 10.75
N LEU A 40 -6.94 10.91 10.80
CA LEU A 40 -8.07 11.10 11.71
C LEU A 40 -7.66 10.97 13.18
N GLY A 41 -6.63 10.16 13.48
CA GLY A 41 -6.09 10.01 14.83
C GLY A 41 -7.06 9.44 15.87
N GLN A 42 -8.11 8.73 15.43
CA GLN A 42 -9.20 8.26 16.30
C GLN A 42 -8.95 6.88 16.93
N MET A 43 -7.72 6.35 16.84
CA MET A 43 -7.38 5.00 17.28
C MET A 43 -6.26 4.97 18.35
N PRO A 44 -6.20 3.91 19.19
CA PRO A 44 -5.10 3.71 20.13
C PRO A 44 -3.74 3.57 19.44
N LEU A 45 -2.66 3.83 20.18
CA LEU A 45 -1.28 3.77 19.66
C LEU A 45 -0.96 2.41 19.02
N ASP A 46 -1.24 1.31 19.70
CA ASP A 46 -0.95 -0.04 19.19
C ASP A 46 -1.69 -0.36 17.88
N GLU A 47 -2.88 0.21 17.69
CA GLU A 47 -3.62 0.10 16.45
C GLU A 47 -3.01 1.00 15.37
N SER A 48 -2.69 2.25 15.70
CA SER A 48 -2.03 3.17 14.77
C SER A 48 -0.70 2.65 14.22
N LEU A 49 0.06 1.91 15.03
CA LEU A 49 1.31 1.27 14.59
C LEU A 49 1.05 0.19 13.53
N LYS A 50 -0.01 -0.61 13.66
CA LYS A 50 -0.38 -1.62 12.65
C LYS A 50 -0.77 -0.98 11.32
N TYR A 51 -1.52 0.10 11.36
CA TYR A 51 -1.88 0.86 10.14
C TYR A 51 -0.65 1.53 9.53
N TRP A 52 0.28 2.03 10.34
CA TRP A 52 1.54 2.56 9.84
C TRP A 52 2.40 1.49 9.15
N GLU A 53 2.60 0.32 9.79
CA GLU A 53 3.35 -0.81 9.21
C GLU A 53 2.72 -1.28 7.89
N ARG A 54 1.38 -1.28 7.82
CA ARG A 54 0.65 -1.56 6.58
C ARG A 54 0.93 -0.52 5.52
N GLY A 55 0.89 0.77 5.88
CA GLY A 55 1.23 1.87 4.99
C GLY A 55 2.64 1.74 4.39
N GLU A 56 3.63 1.41 5.22
CA GLU A 56 5.01 1.20 4.77
C GLU A 56 5.11 0.02 3.77
N ALA A 57 4.42 -1.09 4.04
CA ALA A 57 4.39 -2.23 3.13
C ALA A 57 3.77 -1.88 1.77
N LEU A 58 2.68 -1.11 1.77
CA LEU A 58 2.01 -0.65 0.55
C LEU A 58 2.86 0.35 -0.24
N ALA A 59 3.53 1.28 0.45
CA ALA A 59 4.45 2.24 -0.16
C ALA A 59 5.61 1.52 -0.86
N LYS A 60 6.25 0.57 -0.17
CA LYS A 60 7.31 -0.26 -0.75
C LYS A 60 6.82 -1.02 -2.00
N ARG A 61 5.61 -1.58 -1.95
CA ARG A 61 5.02 -2.27 -3.11
C ARG A 61 4.82 -1.33 -4.30
N CYS A 62 4.38 -0.09 -4.06
CA CYS A 62 4.27 0.93 -5.10
C CYS A 62 5.63 1.26 -5.70
N GLU A 63 6.67 1.42 -4.89
CA GLU A 63 8.03 1.72 -5.34
C GLU A 63 8.60 0.62 -6.23
N GLU A 64 8.38 -0.65 -5.88
CA GLU A 64 8.80 -1.81 -6.68
C GLU A 64 8.18 -1.80 -8.08
N HIS A 65 6.87 -1.51 -8.17
CA HIS A 65 6.17 -1.39 -9.46
C HIS A 65 6.76 -0.26 -10.32
N LEU A 66 6.96 0.91 -9.71
CA LEU A 66 7.53 2.07 -10.40
C LEU A 66 8.98 1.83 -10.82
N ALA A 67 9.77 1.12 -10.01
CA ALA A 67 11.13 0.73 -10.36
C ALA A 67 11.15 -0.22 -11.56
N GLY A 68 10.28 -1.24 -11.58
CA GLY A 68 10.14 -2.13 -12.73
C GLY A 68 9.69 -1.40 -14.00
N ALA A 69 8.78 -0.43 -13.88
CA ALA A 69 8.36 0.40 -15.01
C ALA A 69 9.51 1.26 -15.57
N ARG A 70 10.29 1.91 -14.70
CA ARG A 70 11.48 2.68 -15.09
C ARG A 70 12.50 1.82 -15.83
N GLN A 71 12.83 0.65 -15.30
CA GLN A 71 13.79 -0.26 -15.93
C GLN A 71 13.35 -0.69 -17.34
N ARG A 72 12.05 -0.92 -17.54
CA ARG A 72 11.50 -1.28 -18.87
C ARG A 72 11.64 -0.14 -19.86
N ILE A 73 11.43 1.11 -19.42
CA ILE A 73 11.60 2.30 -20.25
C ILE A 73 13.08 2.47 -20.62
N GLU A 74 13.97 2.41 -19.64
CA GLU A 74 15.42 2.53 -19.84
C GLU A 74 15.94 1.49 -20.84
N LYS A 75 15.51 0.23 -20.70
CA LYS A 75 15.86 -0.84 -21.64
C LYS A 75 15.38 -0.54 -23.07
N ALA A 76 14.13 -0.11 -23.23
CA ALA A 76 13.56 0.20 -24.54
C ALA A 76 14.25 1.40 -25.22
N LEU A 77 14.73 2.37 -24.43
CA LEU A 77 15.51 3.50 -24.95
C LEU A 77 16.92 3.08 -25.37
N GLY A 78 17.61 2.26 -24.55
CA GLY A 78 18.95 1.77 -24.88
C GLY A 78 18.98 0.89 -26.14
N GLU A 79 17.97 0.04 -26.34
CA GLU A 79 17.84 -0.77 -27.56
C GLU A 79 17.57 0.05 -28.83
N ALA A 80 17.09 1.30 -28.72
CA ALA A 80 16.82 2.17 -29.86
C ALA A 80 18.05 3.02 -30.26
N GLU A 81 19.08 3.06 -29.43
CA GLU A 81 20.32 3.84 -29.64
C GLU A 81 21.46 2.99 -30.24
N ASP A 82 21.29 1.66 -30.30
CA ASP A 82 22.17 0.67 -30.95
C ASP A 82 21.74 0.34 -32.39
#